data_AF-A0A4S3TT03-F1
#
_entry.id   AF-A0A4S3TT03-F1
#
_cell.length_a   1.000
_cell.length_b   1.000
_cell.length_c   1.000
_cell.angle_alpha   90.00
_cell.angle_beta   90.00
_cell.angle_gamma   90.00
#
_symmetry.space_group_name_H-M   'P 1'
#
loop_
_entity.id
_entity.type
_entity.pdbx_description
1 polymer ?
#
loop_
_entity_poly.entity_id
_entity_poly.type
_entity_poly.pdbx_seq_one_letter_code
_entity_poly.pdbx_strand_id
1 'polypeptide(L)'
;MNRRGCLALAGSGATIGLSGCVFDDSAADDTTDNSSVSATNETNGRADSDEADTPRECPVTQDLEVTPPAQVDENAVDSFLEEYESEYVLADIEASYDGWDIPAPPNTSVDDLEEEGTGLVAETQSIWSANTRKDVTISAEPREEVPDDVEPIDGDDLPDDAALAAETAAEAVDEDQLQRWRDRDQNYSLLTDPLESTRGEDDEYYVTVDETFVALEVTPNTGEIIDGNTIAWYYVDDVVARRTEEEDVDPADATIVECFTGMSLPRSLDSRYSVSP
;
A
#
# COMPACT_ATOMS: atom_id res chain seq x y z
N MET A 1 27.26 -25.73 -33.87
CA MET A 1 26.27 -26.82 -33.69
C MET A 1 26.38 -27.31 -32.25
N ASN A 2 25.58 -26.76 -31.34
CA ASN A 2 25.50 -27.23 -29.95
C ASN A 2 24.03 -27.52 -29.63
N ARG A 3 23.76 -28.78 -29.29
CA ARG A 3 22.43 -29.28 -28.93
C ARG A 3 22.23 -29.07 -27.44
N ARG A 4 21.21 -28.30 -27.06
CA ARG A 4 20.69 -28.26 -25.69
C ARG A 4 19.68 -29.40 -25.54
N GLY A 5 19.96 -30.33 -24.63
CA GLY A 5 19.02 -31.35 -24.19
C GLY A 5 18.34 -30.89 -22.92
N CYS A 6 17.01 -30.88 -22.91
CA CYS A 6 16.22 -30.63 -21.71
C CYS A 6 15.98 -31.97 -21.00
N LEU A 7 16.37 -32.05 -19.73
CA LEU A 7 15.97 -33.09 -18.79
C LEU A 7 14.61 -32.71 -18.23
N ALA A 8 13.61 -33.57 -18.44
CA ALA A 8 12.33 -33.50 -17.73
C ALA A 8 12.49 -34.26 -16.40
N LEU A 9 12.25 -33.57 -15.31
CA LEU A 9 12.15 -34.15 -13.97
C LEU A 9 10.68 -34.12 -13.57
N ALA A 10 10.06 -35.28 -13.52
CA ALA A 10 8.73 -35.49 -12.96
C ALA A 10 8.89 -35.80 -11.47
N GLY A 11 8.33 -34.95 -10.62
CA GLY A 11 8.28 -35.13 -9.17
C GLY A 11 6.99 -34.52 -8.64
N SER A 12 6.13 -35.36 -8.10
CA SER A 12 4.78 -35.06 -7.63
C SER A 12 4.82 -34.43 -6.23
N GLY A 13 4.04 -33.37 -6.03
CA GLY A 13 3.69 -32.82 -4.71
C GLY A 13 4.44 -31.53 -4.36
N ALA A 14 3.77 -30.39 -4.49
CA ALA A 14 4.19 -29.13 -3.88
C ALA A 14 2.99 -28.21 -3.65
N THR A 15 2.99 -27.65 -2.44
CA THR A 15 2.43 -26.37 -2.03
C THR A 15 2.73 -25.29 -3.08
N ILE A 16 1.77 -24.38 -3.28
CA ILE A 16 1.90 -23.28 -4.22
C ILE A 16 2.77 -22.21 -3.55
N GLY A 17 4.09 -22.34 -3.67
CA GLY A 17 5.02 -21.26 -3.38
C GLY A 17 5.02 -20.27 -4.54
N LEU A 18 4.57 -19.05 -4.29
CA LEU A 18 4.73 -17.92 -5.19
C LEU A 18 6.22 -17.74 -5.50
N SER A 19 6.59 -17.87 -6.77
CA SER A 19 7.98 -17.78 -7.22
C SER A 19 8.33 -16.31 -7.44
N GLY A 20 8.93 -15.68 -6.43
CA GLY A 20 9.59 -14.39 -6.60
C GLY A 20 10.84 -14.55 -7.46
N CYS A 21 10.95 -13.77 -8.53
CA CYS A 21 12.17 -13.65 -9.32
C CYS A 21 13.23 -12.89 -8.50
N VAL A 22 14.19 -13.61 -7.92
CA VAL A 22 15.39 -13.01 -7.32
C VAL A 22 16.31 -12.56 -8.44
N PHE A 23 16.52 -11.24 -8.56
CA PHE A 23 17.59 -10.68 -9.36
C PHE A 23 18.91 -10.74 -8.56
N ASP A 24 19.84 -11.57 -9.02
CA ASP A 24 21.20 -11.68 -8.51
C ASP A 24 22.06 -10.61 -9.21
N ASP A 25 22.24 -9.45 -8.58
CA ASP A 25 23.21 -8.43 -9.02
C ASP A 25 24.45 -8.48 -8.13
N SER A 26 25.24 -9.53 -8.35
CA SER A 26 26.57 -9.69 -7.77
C SER A 26 27.60 -8.83 -8.52
N ALA A 27 27.87 -7.62 -8.02
CA ALA A 27 29.07 -6.86 -8.35
C ALA A 27 29.82 -6.48 -7.06
N ALA A 28 30.92 -7.18 -6.84
CA ALA A 28 31.87 -6.95 -5.76
C ALA A 28 32.52 -5.56 -5.87
N ASP A 29 32.58 -4.82 -4.75
CA ASP A 29 33.72 -3.98 -4.46
C ASP A 29 34.10 -4.08 -2.98
N ASP A 30 35.39 -4.32 -2.80
CA ASP A 30 36.12 -4.68 -1.61
C ASP A 30 36.81 -3.41 -1.12
N THR A 31 36.38 -2.84 0.01
CA THR A 31 37.28 -1.96 0.77
C THR A 31 37.00 -2.04 2.27
N THR A 32 38.02 -2.59 2.92
CA THR A 32 38.27 -2.68 4.35
C THR A 32 38.31 -1.28 4.97
N ASP A 33 37.68 -1.08 6.13
CA ASP A 33 38.37 -0.34 7.19
C ASP A 33 37.94 -0.73 8.61
N ASN A 34 38.97 -0.92 9.41
CA ASN A 34 38.98 -1.55 10.72
C ASN A 34 39.06 -0.42 11.77
N SER A 35 38.06 -0.29 12.64
CA SER A 35 38.18 0.58 13.82
C SER A 35 37.57 -0.07 15.04
N SER A 36 38.45 -0.76 15.77
CA SER A 36 38.26 -1.17 17.14
C SER A 36 38.12 0.06 18.06
N VAL A 37 36.97 0.22 18.69
CA VAL A 37 36.83 1.08 19.88
C VAL A 37 36.27 0.23 21.02
N SER A 38 37.19 -0.20 21.89
CA SER A 38 36.84 -0.61 23.24
C SER A 38 36.73 0.63 24.12
N ALA A 39 35.58 0.84 24.76
CA ALA A 39 35.49 1.63 25.98
C ALA A 39 34.35 1.11 26.87
N THR A 40 34.78 0.52 27.98
CA THR A 40 34.03 0.19 29.20
C THR A 40 33.20 1.36 29.74
N ASN A 41 31.99 1.09 30.25
CA ASN A 41 31.63 1.59 31.59
C ASN A 41 30.43 0.84 32.19
N GLU A 42 30.67 0.17 33.31
CA GLU A 42 29.64 -0.23 34.26
C GLU A 42 29.05 1.02 34.92
N THR A 43 27.73 1.13 35.05
CA THR A 43 27.14 1.85 36.19
C THR A 43 25.80 1.24 36.58
N ASN A 44 25.81 0.58 37.74
CA ASN A 44 24.64 0.22 38.53
C ASN A 44 23.79 1.47 38.85
N GLY A 45 22.54 1.47 38.41
CA GLY A 45 21.47 2.37 38.89
C GLY A 45 20.18 1.57 39.02
N ARG A 46 20.03 0.83 40.13
CA ARG A 46 18.97 1.04 41.13
C ARG A 46 17.57 1.24 40.53
N ALA A 47 16.83 0.13 40.51
CA ALA A 47 15.38 0.07 40.45
C ALA A 47 14.74 1.00 41.50
N ASP A 48 13.88 1.90 41.05
CA ASP A 48 12.75 2.49 41.77
C ASP A 48 12.01 3.42 40.78
N SER A 49 11.14 2.83 39.95
CA SER A 49 9.98 3.51 39.37
C SER A 49 9.07 2.46 38.74
N ASP A 50 8.07 2.01 39.52
CA ASP A 50 6.84 1.39 39.02
C ASP A 50 6.01 2.44 38.24
N GLU A 51 6.60 3.06 37.23
CA GLU A 51 5.90 3.80 36.19
C GLU A 51 5.89 2.85 35.00
N ALA A 52 4.70 2.42 34.57
CA ALA A 52 4.55 1.62 33.37
C ALA A 52 5.30 2.33 32.23
N ASP A 53 6.40 1.72 31.76
CA ASP A 53 7.26 2.20 30.68
C ASP A 53 6.42 2.26 29.39
N THR A 54 5.63 3.32 29.25
CA THR A 54 5.06 3.68 27.95
C THR A 54 6.27 4.02 27.09
N PRO A 55 6.49 3.34 25.95
CA PRO A 55 7.57 3.69 25.04
C PRO A 55 7.51 5.20 24.79
N ARG A 56 8.59 5.91 25.13
CA ARG A 56 8.63 7.39 25.04
C ARG A 56 8.42 7.91 23.62
N GLU A 57 8.50 7.02 22.64
CA GLU A 57 8.30 7.27 21.23
C GLU A 57 7.21 6.29 20.78
N CYS A 58 5.96 6.74 20.81
CA CYS A 58 4.95 6.16 19.94
C CYS A 58 5.27 6.69 18.53
N PRO A 59 5.68 5.83 17.59
CA PRO A 59 6.11 6.27 16.26
C PRO A 59 4.90 6.63 15.38
N VAL A 60 4.02 7.52 15.86
CA VAL A 60 2.87 8.10 15.15
C VAL A 60 1.82 7.07 14.73
N THR A 61 0.55 7.36 15.04
CA THR A 61 -0.58 6.62 14.50
C THR A 61 -0.49 6.63 12.97
N GLN A 62 -0.67 5.50 12.29
CA GLN A 62 -0.61 5.43 10.82
C GLN A 62 -1.77 6.23 10.14
N ASP A 63 -2.57 6.96 10.93
CA ASP A 63 -3.73 7.75 10.52
C ASP A 63 -4.73 6.95 9.67
N LEU A 64 -4.82 5.64 9.88
CA LEU A 64 -5.69 4.70 9.16
C LEU A 64 -7.20 4.85 9.48
N GLU A 65 -7.59 5.91 10.18
CA GLU A 65 -8.97 6.18 10.66
C GLU A 65 -9.65 5.06 11.48
N VAL A 66 -8.93 3.96 11.80
CA VAL A 66 -9.43 2.85 12.62
C VAL A 66 -9.42 3.22 14.09
N THR A 67 -10.53 2.94 14.79
CA THR A 67 -10.65 3.26 16.21
C THR A 67 -10.04 2.16 17.08
N PRO A 68 -9.07 2.47 17.94
CA PRO A 68 -8.52 1.50 18.88
C PRO A 68 -9.57 0.86 19.80
N PRO A 69 -9.38 -0.41 20.21
CA PRO A 69 -10.31 -1.08 21.10
C PRO A 69 -10.29 -0.42 22.49
N ALA A 70 -11.47 -0.22 23.08
CA ALA A 70 -11.58 0.41 24.40
C ALA A 70 -11.11 -0.51 25.56
N GLN A 71 -11.08 -1.81 25.31
CA GLN A 71 -10.62 -2.87 26.20
C GLN A 71 -9.92 -3.93 25.35
N VAL A 72 -8.89 -4.56 25.90
CA VAL A 72 -8.15 -5.63 25.24
C VAL A 72 -8.78 -6.95 25.67
N ASP A 73 -9.80 -7.36 24.93
CA ASP A 73 -10.41 -8.68 25.01
C ASP A 73 -10.49 -9.28 23.61
N GLU A 74 -10.61 -10.61 23.53
CA GLU A 74 -10.56 -11.34 22.26
C GLU A 74 -11.47 -10.75 21.18
N ASN A 75 -12.72 -10.41 21.49
CA ASN A 75 -13.64 -9.89 20.48
C ASN A 75 -13.29 -8.46 20.04
N ALA A 76 -12.85 -7.63 20.99
CA ALA A 76 -12.48 -6.25 20.69
C ALA A 76 -11.19 -6.20 19.85
N VAL A 77 -10.23 -7.07 20.13
CA VAL A 77 -8.98 -7.19 19.36
C VAL A 77 -9.23 -7.82 17.98
N ASP A 78 -10.05 -8.87 17.90
CA ASP A 78 -10.45 -9.50 16.63
C ASP A 78 -11.06 -8.47 15.67
N SER A 79 -12.09 -7.73 16.10
CA SER A 79 -12.72 -6.70 15.26
C SER A 79 -11.77 -5.55 14.93
N PHE A 80 -10.90 -5.15 15.87
CA PHE A 80 -9.90 -4.12 15.62
C PHE A 80 -8.90 -4.57 14.55
N LEU A 81 -8.35 -5.78 14.66
CA LEU A 81 -7.33 -6.29 13.74
C LEU A 81 -7.90 -6.56 12.34
N GLU A 82 -9.14 -7.02 12.23
CA GLU A 82 -9.82 -7.19 10.93
C GLU A 82 -9.88 -5.86 10.15
N GLU A 83 -10.31 -4.77 10.81
CA GLU A 83 -10.40 -3.44 10.21
C GLU A 83 -9.01 -2.82 10.01
N TYR A 84 -8.14 -2.88 11.03
CA TYR A 84 -6.81 -2.28 11.03
C TYR A 84 -5.90 -2.89 9.96
N GLU A 85 -5.80 -4.22 9.86
CA GLU A 85 -4.95 -4.87 8.86
C GLU A 85 -5.52 -4.66 7.44
N SER A 86 -6.86 -4.57 7.27
CA SER A 86 -7.45 -4.22 5.98
C SER A 86 -6.98 -2.84 5.50
N GLU A 87 -7.06 -1.81 6.35
CA GLU A 87 -6.61 -0.45 6.02
C GLU A 87 -5.08 -0.38 5.87
N TYR A 88 -4.33 -1.10 6.72
CA TYR A 88 -2.87 -1.17 6.64
C TYR A 88 -2.41 -1.76 5.30
N VAL A 89 -3.00 -2.89 4.89
CA VAL A 89 -2.70 -3.55 3.61
C VAL A 89 -3.15 -2.69 2.44
N LEU A 90 -4.30 -2.02 2.53
CA LEU A 90 -4.75 -1.10 1.49
C LEU A 90 -3.74 0.04 1.27
N ALA A 91 -3.28 0.69 2.34
CA ALA A 91 -2.27 1.75 2.26
C ALA A 91 -0.94 1.26 1.66
N ASP A 92 -0.50 0.05 1.99
CA ASP A 92 0.70 -0.55 1.41
C ASP A 92 0.53 -0.87 -0.09
N ILE A 93 -0.65 -1.38 -0.50
CA ILE A 93 -0.98 -1.62 -1.91
C ILE A 93 -0.97 -0.29 -2.67
N GLU A 94 -1.62 0.75 -2.16
CA GLU A 94 -1.66 2.07 -2.81
C GLU A 94 -0.25 2.67 -2.96
N ALA A 95 0.61 2.49 -1.95
CA ALA A 95 2.00 2.93 -2.03
C ALA A 95 2.85 2.12 -3.03
N SER A 96 2.61 0.81 -3.14
CA SER A 96 3.39 -0.10 -3.98
C SER A 96 2.91 -0.19 -5.42
N TYR A 97 1.62 0.04 -5.66
CA TYR A 97 0.93 -0.15 -6.93
C TYR A 97 0.20 1.13 -7.36
N ASP A 98 0.90 2.25 -7.33
CA ASP A 98 0.37 3.54 -7.77
C ASP A 98 -0.30 3.45 -9.17
N GLY A 99 -1.50 4.00 -9.28
CA GLY A 99 -2.36 3.94 -10.47
C GLY A 99 -3.02 2.59 -10.76
N TRP A 100 -2.96 1.60 -9.87
CA TRP A 100 -3.76 0.38 -10.02
C TRP A 100 -5.16 0.57 -9.43
N ASP A 101 -6.16 0.05 -10.13
CA ASP A 101 -7.54 -0.02 -9.66
C ASP A 101 -7.67 -1.16 -8.62
N ILE A 102 -8.09 -0.82 -7.40
CA ILE A 102 -8.40 -1.78 -6.34
C ILE A 102 -9.94 -1.93 -6.28
N PRO A 103 -10.53 -2.97 -6.90
CA PRO A 103 -11.98 -3.06 -7.08
C PRO A 103 -12.75 -3.33 -5.78
N ALA A 104 -12.06 -3.80 -4.74
CA ALA A 104 -12.59 -4.03 -3.41
C ALA A 104 -11.45 -3.92 -2.38
N PRO A 105 -11.74 -3.44 -1.16
CA PRO A 105 -10.73 -3.42 -0.09
C PRO A 105 -10.24 -4.85 0.22
N PRO A 106 -9.03 -5.00 0.80
CA PRO A 106 -8.55 -6.29 1.28
C PRO A 106 -9.57 -6.98 2.18
N ASN A 107 -9.73 -8.28 2.00
CA ASN A 107 -10.57 -9.10 2.88
C ASN A 107 -9.66 -9.78 3.90
N THR A 108 -9.71 -9.27 5.13
CA THR A 108 -8.89 -9.73 6.25
C THR A 108 -9.64 -10.74 7.11
N SER A 109 -8.97 -11.80 7.56
CA SER A 109 -9.41 -12.65 8.66
C SER A 109 -8.38 -12.64 9.78
N VAL A 110 -8.87 -12.81 11.02
CA VAL A 110 -8.05 -13.02 12.21
C VAL A 110 -8.14 -14.49 12.60
N ASP A 111 -6.99 -15.12 12.77
CA ASP A 111 -6.82 -16.52 13.13
C ASP A 111 -5.87 -16.64 14.35
N ASP A 112 -5.93 -17.77 15.05
CA ASP A 112 -5.02 -18.11 16.16
C ASP A 112 -4.88 -17.02 17.25
N LEU A 113 -6.00 -16.37 17.61
CA LEU A 113 -6.05 -15.39 18.68
C LEU A 113 -5.91 -16.05 20.06
N GLU A 114 -4.81 -15.77 20.76
CA GLU A 114 -4.46 -16.39 22.04
C GLU A 114 -3.94 -15.37 23.06
N GLU A 115 -4.18 -15.60 24.36
CA GLU A 115 -3.62 -14.78 25.44
C GLU A 115 -2.12 -15.10 25.67
N GLU A 116 -1.27 -14.07 25.58
CA GLU A 116 0.16 -14.18 25.91
C GLU A 116 0.60 -13.07 26.87
N GLY A 117 0.91 -13.47 28.11
CA GLY A 117 1.35 -12.54 29.14
C GLY A 117 0.25 -11.55 29.53
N THR A 118 0.42 -10.29 29.12
CA THR A 118 -0.52 -9.18 29.38
C THR A 118 -1.33 -8.77 28.16
N GLY A 119 -1.11 -9.41 27.00
CA GLY A 119 -1.73 -9.06 25.73
C GLY A 119 -2.31 -10.27 25.02
N LEU A 120 -2.75 -10.03 23.79
CA LEU A 120 -3.25 -11.03 22.85
C LEU A 120 -2.29 -11.12 21.67
N VAL A 121 -2.00 -12.34 21.21
CA VAL A 121 -1.30 -12.62 19.96
C VAL A 121 -2.31 -13.11 18.94
N ALA A 122 -2.19 -12.67 17.70
CA ALA A 122 -3.07 -13.08 16.61
C ALA A 122 -2.30 -13.23 15.31
N GLU A 123 -2.74 -14.14 14.44
CA GLU A 123 -2.38 -14.17 13.03
C GLU A 123 -3.47 -13.47 12.23
N THR A 124 -3.09 -12.68 11.22
CA THR A 124 -4.04 -12.08 10.28
C THR A 124 -3.70 -12.51 8.87
N GLN A 125 -4.72 -12.81 8.07
CA GLN A 125 -4.59 -13.13 6.66
C GLN A 125 -5.43 -12.17 5.82
N SER A 126 -4.79 -11.42 4.92
CA SER A 126 -5.44 -10.44 4.05
C SER A 126 -5.33 -10.86 2.59
N ILE A 127 -6.48 -11.15 1.98
CA ILE A 127 -6.57 -11.49 0.55
C ILE A 127 -7.05 -10.27 -0.21
N TRP A 128 -6.35 -9.91 -1.27
CA TRP A 128 -6.66 -8.74 -2.08
C TRP A 128 -6.45 -9.01 -3.56
N SER A 129 -7.02 -8.14 -4.40
CA SER A 129 -6.83 -8.17 -5.84
C SER A 129 -6.70 -6.74 -6.32
N ALA A 130 -5.75 -6.48 -7.21
CA ALA A 130 -5.60 -5.21 -7.88
C ALA A 130 -5.54 -5.45 -9.38
N ASN A 131 -6.04 -4.50 -10.16
CA ASN A 131 -5.92 -4.56 -11.60
C ASN A 131 -5.40 -3.24 -12.14
N THR A 132 -4.62 -3.31 -13.20
CA THR A 132 -4.21 -2.12 -13.95
C THR A 132 -4.63 -2.31 -15.38
N ARG A 133 -5.04 -1.22 -16.01
CA ARG A 133 -5.28 -1.15 -17.43
C ARG A 133 -4.06 -0.50 -18.05
N LYS A 134 -3.25 -1.29 -18.73
CA LYS A 134 -2.06 -0.84 -19.44
C LYS A 134 -2.26 -1.02 -20.93
N ASP A 135 -1.30 -0.53 -21.68
CA ASP A 135 -1.31 -0.61 -23.13
C ASP A 135 -2.50 0.19 -23.68
N VAL A 136 -2.42 1.51 -23.66
CA VAL A 136 -3.51 2.38 -24.12
C VAL A 136 -3.34 2.71 -25.61
N THR A 137 -4.47 2.84 -26.30
CA THR A 137 -4.56 3.52 -27.58
C THR A 137 -5.19 4.87 -27.35
N ILE A 138 -4.52 5.94 -27.75
CA ILE A 138 -5.05 7.31 -27.75
C ILE A 138 -5.43 7.63 -29.20
N SER A 139 -6.68 8.01 -29.43
CA SER A 139 -7.10 8.59 -30.71
C SER A 139 -7.44 10.05 -30.50
N ALA A 140 -6.94 10.94 -31.35
CA ALA A 140 -7.18 12.37 -31.26
C ALA A 140 -7.79 12.89 -32.56
N GLU A 141 -8.96 13.50 -32.49
CA GLU A 141 -9.69 14.02 -33.66
C GLU A 141 -10.01 15.50 -33.47
N PRO A 142 -9.59 16.39 -34.39
CA PRO A 142 -9.99 17.79 -34.35
C PRO A 142 -11.52 17.93 -34.51
N ARG A 143 -12.13 18.83 -33.75
CA ARG A 143 -13.57 19.12 -33.76
C ARG A 143 -13.80 20.61 -33.92
N GLU A 144 -14.90 20.94 -34.60
CA GLU A 144 -15.34 22.34 -34.75
C GLU A 144 -16.01 22.87 -33.47
N GLU A 145 -16.61 21.97 -32.68
CA GLU A 145 -17.41 22.29 -31.49
C GLU A 145 -17.20 21.22 -30.41
N VAL A 146 -17.40 21.62 -29.15
CA VAL A 146 -17.40 20.76 -27.95
C VAL A 146 -18.83 20.68 -27.42
N PRO A 147 -19.27 19.58 -26.77
CA PRO A 147 -20.56 19.53 -26.09
C PRO A 147 -20.78 20.72 -25.13
N ASP A 148 -22.01 21.23 -25.07
CA ASP A 148 -22.36 22.45 -24.33
C ASP A 148 -22.07 22.38 -22.82
N ASP A 149 -21.98 21.17 -22.26
CA ASP A 149 -21.78 20.87 -20.84
C ASP A 149 -20.34 20.45 -20.50
N VAL A 150 -19.44 20.46 -21.47
CA VAL A 150 -18.03 20.09 -21.30
C VAL A 150 -17.14 21.33 -21.43
N GLU A 151 -16.28 21.55 -20.42
CA GLU A 151 -15.24 22.57 -20.47
C GLU A 151 -13.92 21.88 -20.87
N PRO A 152 -13.38 22.15 -22.08
CA PRO A 152 -12.14 21.51 -22.51
C PRO A 152 -10.95 22.05 -21.73
N ILE A 153 -9.99 21.18 -21.43
CA ILE A 153 -8.71 21.56 -20.80
C ILE A 153 -7.71 22.00 -21.87
N ASP A 154 -6.84 22.96 -21.57
CA ASP A 154 -5.73 23.30 -22.47
C ASP A 154 -4.76 22.11 -22.54
N GLY A 155 -4.33 21.74 -23.74
CA GLY A 155 -3.36 20.66 -23.94
C GLY A 155 -2.03 20.92 -23.23
N ASP A 156 -1.64 22.20 -23.06
CA ASP A 156 -0.44 22.60 -22.33
C ASP A 156 -0.61 22.53 -20.81
N ASP A 157 -1.85 22.47 -20.31
CA ASP A 157 -2.18 22.34 -18.88
C ASP A 157 -2.31 20.87 -18.43
N LEU A 158 -2.15 19.92 -19.35
CA LEU A 158 -2.16 18.49 -19.02
C LEU A 158 -0.94 18.10 -18.17
N PRO A 159 -1.10 17.18 -17.20
CA PRO A 159 0.03 16.69 -16.41
C PRO A 159 0.99 15.86 -17.26
N ASP A 160 2.22 15.67 -16.76
CA ASP A 160 3.28 14.92 -17.44
C ASP A 160 2.83 13.49 -17.84
N ASP A 161 2.01 12.83 -17.02
CA ASP A 161 1.47 11.49 -17.30
C ASP A 161 0.50 11.44 -18.49
N ALA A 162 -0.01 12.59 -18.94
CA ALA A 162 -0.86 12.77 -20.11
C ALA A 162 -0.14 13.49 -21.27
N ALA A 163 1.18 13.71 -21.19
CA ALA A 163 1.96 14.40 -22.21
C ALA A 163 1.81 13.77 -23.61
N LEU A 164 1.66 12.45 -23.68
CA LEU A 164 1.47 11.74 -24.94
C LEU A 164 0.10 12.02 -25.57
N ALA A 165 -0.93 12.25 -24.75
CA ALA A 165 -2.24 12.67 -25.23
C ALA A 165 -2.17 14.09 -25.80
N ALA A 166 -1.45 15.00 -25.12
CA ALA A 166 -1.17 16.34 -25.61
C ALA A 166 -0.42 16.32 -26.96
N GLU A 167 0.63 15.51 -27.08
CA GLU A 167 1.39 15.32 -28.32
C GLU A 167 0.51 14.79 -29.46
N THR A 168 -0.28 13.75 -29.17
CA THR A 168 -1.20 13.15 -30.17
C THR A 168 -2.27 14.16 -30.61
N ALA A 169 -2.78 14.99 -29.70
CA ALA A 169 -3.72 16.07 -30.01
C ALA A 169 -3.09 17.16 -30.89
N ALA A 170 -1.88 17.58 -30.56
CA ALA A 170 -1.15 18.58 -31.35
C ALA A 170 -0.83 18.08 -32.77
N GLU A 171 -0.41 16.82 -32.92
CA GLU A 171 -0.20 16.22 -34.23
C GLU A 171 -1.52 16.13 -35.03
N ALA A 172 -2.64 15.86 -34.37
CA ALA A 172 -3.95 15.85 -35.02
C ALA A 172 -4.37 17.23 -35.54
N VAL A 173 -4.06 18.30 -34.80
CA VAL A 173 -4.31 19.68 -35.23
C VAL A 173 -3.37 20.10 -36.35
N ASP A 174 -2.07 19.80 -36.28
CA ASP A 174 -1.09 20.17 -37.33
C ASP A 174 -1.41 19.49 -38.67
N GLU A 175 -1.85 18.22 -38.63
CA GLU A 175 -2.19 17.47 -39.84
C GLU A 175 -3.66 17.59 -40.27
N ASP A 176 -4.52 18.24 -39.47
CA ASP A 176 -5.98 18.37 -39.67
C ASP A 176 -6.65 17.01 -39.95
N GLN A 177 -6.27 15.98 -39.19
CA GLN A 177 -6.81 14.63 -39.32
C GLN A 177 -6.69 13.84 -38.02
N LEU A 178 -7.48 12.76 -37.94
CA LEU A 178 -7.44 11.81 -36.84
C LEU A 178 -6.04 11.19 -36.68
N GLN A 179 -5.45 11.37 -35.51
CA GLN A 179 -4.24 10.66 -35.11
C GLN A 179 -4.55 9.51 -34.17
N ARG A 180 -3.67 8.51 -34.19
CA ARG A 180 -3.72 7.38 -33.27
C ARG A 180 -2.33 7.03 -32.80
N TRP A 181 -2.17 7.00 -31.49
CA TRP A 181 -0.96 6.51 -30.85
C TRP A 181 -1.28 5.32 -29.94
N ARG A 182 -0.33 4.40 -29.82
CA ARG A 182 -0.42 3.27 -28.89
C ARG A 182 0.81 3.26 -28.00
N ASP A 183 0.56 3.34 -26.70
CA ASP A 183 1.60 3.23 -25.69
C ASP A 183 1.38 1.96 -24.88
N ARG A 184 2.37 1.08 -24.86
CA ARG A 184 2.28 -0.23 -24.20
C ARG A 184 2.53 -0.18 -22.70
N ASP A 185 3.17 0.89 -22.23
CA ASP A 185 3.62 1.05 -20.85
C ASP A 185 2.74 2.06 -20.09
N GLN A 186 2.00 2.91 -20.80
CA GLN A 186 1.05 3.86 -20.23
C GLN A 186 -0.06 3.16 -19.43
N ASN A 187 -0.31 3.69 -18.23
CA ASN A 187 -1.46 3.34 -17.41
C ASN A 187 -2.67 4.19 -17.82
N TYR A 188 -3.81 3.54 -18.03
CA TYR A 188 -5.07 4.17 -18.39
C TYR A 188 -5.51 5.19 -17.34
N SER A 189 -5.59 4.81 -16.06
CA SER A 189 -6.14 5.66 -15.01
C SER A 189 -5.29 6.92 -14.83
N LEU A 190 -3.96 6.79 -14.82
CA LEU A 190 -3.06 7.96 -14.76
C LEU A 190 -3.24 8.93 -15.94
N LEU A 191 -3.61 8.42 -17.12
CA LEU A 191 -3.87 9.26 -18.29
C LEU A 191 -5.27 9.89 -18.24
N THR A 192 -6.29 9.14 -17.81
CA THR A 192 -7.69 9.59 -17.89
C THR A 192 -8.17 10.35 -16.67
N ASP A 193 -7.65 10.08 -15.46
CA ASP A 193 -8.08 10.74 -14.23
C ASP A 193 -7.95 12.28 -14.31
N PRO A 194 -6.86 12.86 -14.85
CA PRO A 194 -6.77 14.29 -15.07
C PRO A 194 -7.78 14.83 -16.08
N LEU A 195 -8.22 13.98 -17.01
CA LEU A 195 -9.15 14.32 -18.09
C LEU A 195 -10.62 14.16 -17.69
N GLU A 196 -10.95 13.48 -16.59
CA GLU A 196 -12.34 13.13 -16.24
C GLU A 196 -13.28 14.33 -16.15
N SER A 197 -12.76 15.51 -15.79
CA SER A 197 -13.55 16.76 -15.78
C SER A 197 -13.99 17.25 -17.17
N THR A 198 -13.30 16.80 -18.21
CA THR A 198 -13.52 17.14 -19.63
C THR A 198 -14.24 16.05 -20.41
N ARG A 199 -14.71 15.01 -19.71
CA ARG A 199 -15.37 13.86 -20.33
C ARG A 199 -16.75 14.25 -20.85
N GLY A 200 -16.98 14.02 -22.14
CA GLY A 200 -18.26 14.20 -22.80
C GLY A 200 -19.07 12.90 -22.92
N GLU A 201 -19.98 12.90 -23.90
CA GLU A 201 -20.71 11.69 -24.28
C GLU A 201 -19.76 10.68 -24.96
N ASP A 202 -20.11 9.40 -24.93
CA ASP A 202 -19.37 8.32 -25.60
C ASP A 202 -17.91 8.09 -25.15
N ASP A 203 -17.58 8.47 -23.91
CA ASP A 203 -16.25 8.28 -23.31
C ASP A 203 -15.11 9.05 -24.03
N GLU A 204 -15.47 10.12 -24.74
CA GLU A 204 -14.52 11.09 -25.32
C GLU A 204 -14.11 12.15 -24.26
N TYR A 205 -12.84 12.52 -24.24
CA TYR A 205 -12.29 13.62 -23.44
C TYR A 205 -11.97 14.81 -24.36
N TYR A 206 -12.13 16.04 -23.87
CA TYR A 206 -12.00 17.21 -24.74
C TYR A 206 -10.84 18.12 -24.30
N VAL A 207 -9.92 18.39 -25.22
CA VAL A 207 -8.79 19.29 -25.01
C VAL A 207 -8.78 20.39 -26.05
N THR A 208 -8.07 21.49 -25.77
CA THR A 208 -7.83 22.58 -26.72
C THR A 208 -6.35 22.66 -27.06
N VAL A 209 -6.01 22.72 -28.35
CA VAL A 209 -4.65 22.94 -28.84
C VAL A 209 -4.69 24.06 -29.88
N ASP A 210 -3.94 25.15 -29.67
CA ASP A 210 -3.92 26.32 -30.56
C ASP A 210 -5.33 26.83 -30.94
N GLU A 211 -6.20 27.00 -29.94
CA GLU A 211 -7.62 27.40 -30.09
C GLU A 211 -8.50 26.40 -30.87
N THR A 212 -7.99 25.21 -31.19
CA THR A 212 -8.72 24.12 -31.86
C THR A 212 -9.14 23.07 -30.85
N PHE A 213 -10.40 22.65 -30.89
CA PHE A 213 -10.89 21.59 -30.02
C PHE A 213 -10.48 20.23 -30.57
N VAL A 214 -10.11 19.31 -29.67
CA VAL A 214 -9.73 17.94 -30.01
C VAL A 214 -10.48 16.99 -29.09
N ALA A 215 -11.16 16.01 -29.69
CA ALA A 215 -11.74 14.89 -28.99
C ALA A 215 -10.68 13.78 -28.86
N LEU A 216 -10.45 13.33 -27.63
CA LEU A 216 -9.57 12.24 -27.26
C LEU A 216 -10.39 11.00 -26.90
N GLU A 217 -10.16 9.90 -27.59
CA GLU A 217 -10.67 8.57 -27.21
C GLU A 217 -9.50 7.75 -26.66
N VAL A 218 -9.59 7.34 -25.40
CA VAL A 218 -8.56 6.51 -24.75
C VAL A 218 -9.12 5.11 -24.58
N THR A 219 -8.48 4.12 -25.18
CA THR A 219 -8.90 2.71 -25.07
C THR A 219 -7.79 1.86 -24.45
N PRO A 220 -8.03 1.17 -23.33
CA PRO A 220 -7.09 0.21 -22.79
C PRO A 220 -7.13 -1.08 -23.63
N ASN A 221 -5.97 -1.54 -24.11
CA ASN A 221 -5.83 -2.75 -24.91
C ASN A 221 -5.55 -3.99 -24.05
N THR A 222 -4.97 -3.81 -22.86
CA THR A 222 -4.65 -4.91 -21.94
C THR A 222 -5.03 -4.58 -20.51
N GLY A 223 -5.27 -5.62 -19.72
CA GLY A 223 -5.37 -5.51 -18.27
C GLY A 223 -4.44 -6.52 -17.63
N GLU A 224 -3.77 -6.12 -16.57
CA GLU A 224 -3.08 -7.02 -15.66
C GLU A 224 -3.93 -7.14 -14.39
N ILE A 225 -4.09 -8.36 -13.89
CA ILE A 225 -4.72 -8.63 -12.60
C ILE A 225 -3.65 -9.30 -11.74
N ILE A 226 -3.45 -8.77 -10.56
CA ILE A 226 -2.64 -9.39 -9.52
C ILE A 226 -3.55 -9.74 -8.36
N ASP A 227 -3.44 -10.97 -7.88
CA ASP A 227 -4.05 -11.40 -6.63
C ASP A 227 -2.94 -11.55 -5.60
N GLY A 228 -3.15 -10.98 -4.42
CA GLY A 228 -2.19 -10.98 -3.33
C GLY A 228 -2.74 -11.61 -2.06
N ASN A 229 -1.81 -12.03 -1.20
CA ASN A 229 -2.09 -12.59 0.11
C ASN A 229 -1.00 -12.12 1.07
N THR A 230 -1.40 -11.35 2.07
CA THR A 230 -0.52 -10.85 3.14
C THR A 230 -0.84 -11.61 4.42
N ILE A 231 0.20 -12.09 5.12
CA ILE A 231 0.07 -12.72 6.43
C ILE A 231 0.92 -11.90 7.40
N ALA A 232 0.35 -11.57 8.55
CA ALA A 232 1.04 -10.85 9.61
C ALA A 232 0.68 -11.44 10.97
N TRP A 233 1.59 -11.25 11.93
CA TRP A 233 1.39 -11.61 13.33
C TRP A 233 1.40 -10.35 14.18
N TYR A 234 0.46 -10.31 15.12
CA TYR A 234 0.19 -9.17 15.98
C TYR A 234 0.39 -9.51 17.44
N TYR A 235 0.89 -8.55 18.21
CA TYR A 235 0.77 -8.51 19.67
C TYR A 235 0.02 -7.24 20.06
N VAL A 236 -1.08 -7.38 20.79
CA VAL A 236 -1.95 -6.28 21.20
C VAL A 236 -2.09 -6.29 22.72
N ASP A 237 -1.65 -5.21 23.38
CA ASP A 237 -1.83 -4.99 24.81
C ASP A 237 -2.64 -3.71 25.09
N ASP A 238 -2.72 -3.26 26.34
CA ASP A 238 -3.50 -2.08 26.73
C ASP A 238 -2.90 -0.74 26.28
N VAL A 239 -1.71 -0.76 25.68
CA VAL A 239 -0.94 0.43 25.33
C VAL A 239 -0.59 0.47 23.85
N VAL A 240 -0.31 -0.67 23.20
CA VAL A 240 0.20 -0.73 21.83
C VAL A 240 -0.33 -1.93 21.04
N ALA A 241 -0.33 -1.78 19.72
CA ALA A 241 -0.31 -2.90 18.78
C ALA A 241 1.07 -2.98 18.12
N ARG A 242 1.60 -4.21 18.01
CA ARG A 242 2.84 -4.54 17.31
C ARG A 242 2.55 -5.49 16.16
N ARG A 243 3.32 -5.39 15.08
CA ARG A 243 3.12 -6.17 13.85
C ARG A 243 4.46 -6.68 13.30
N THR A 244 4.47 -7.93 12.82
CA THR A 244 5.55 -8.52 12.02
C THR A 244 4.97 -9.36 10.88
N GLU A 245 5.69 -9.44 9.76
CA GLU A 245 5.40 -10.37 8.64
C GLU A 245 6.39 -11.54 8.61
N GLU A 246 7.27 -11.62 9.60
CA GLU A 246 8.25 -12.69 9.77
C GLU A 246 7.69 -13.75 10.75
N GLU A 247 7.41 -14.96 10.26
CA GLU A 247 6.86 -16.09 11.03
C GLU A 247 7.72 -16.48 12.25
N ASP A 248 9.04 -16.26 12.16
CA ASP A 248 10.01 -16.63 13.21
C ASP A 248 10.24 -15.51 14.25
N VAL A 249 9.58 -14.35 14.10
CA VAL A 249 9.71 -13.20 15.02
C VAL A 249 8.56 -13.23 16.02
N ASP A 250 8.91 -13.20 17.31
CA ASP A 250 7.93 -13.03 18.38
C ASP A 250 7.19 -11.68 18.20
N PRO A 251 5.86 -11.67 18.03
CA PRO A 251 5.10 -10.43 17.82
C PRO A 251 5.23 -9.43 18.97
N ALA A 252 5.53 -9.87 20.21
CA ALA A 252 5.78 -8.98 21.33
C ALA A 252 7.09 -8.18 21.18
N ASP A 253 8.06 -8.72 20.44
CA ASP A 253 9.33 -8.06 20.10
C ASP A 253 9.27 -7.29 18.77
N ALA A 254 8.12 -7.31 18.07
CA ALA A 254 7.93 -6.69 16.77
C ALA A 254 7.76 -5.16 16.84
N THR A 255 7.66 -4.55 15.65
CA THR A 255 7.52 -3.10 15.46
C THR A 255 6.17 -2.62 15.97
N ILE A 256 6.18 -1.55 16.78
CA ILE A 256 4.95 -0.86 17.20
C ILE A 256 4.33 -0.17 15.98
N VAL A 257 3.07 -0.48 15.70
CA VAL A 257 2.31 0.11 14.59
C VAL A 257 1.21 1.06 15.06
N GLU A 258 0.71 0.90 16.29
CA GLU A 258 -0.34 1.75 16.85
C GLU A 258 -0.17 1.89 18.38
N CYS A 259 -0.58 3.03 18.94
CA CYS A 259 -0.59 3.27 20.38
C CYS A 259 -1.95 3.74 20.88
N PHE A 260 -2.43 3.08 21.92
CA PHE A 260 -3.74 3.30 22.50
C PHE A 260 -3.72 4.48 23.48
N THR A 261 -3.86 5.68 22.94
CA THR A 261 -3.90 6.91 23.75
C THR A 261 -5.28 7.09 24.39
N GLY A 262 -5.60 6.36 25.46
CA GLY A 262 -6.93 6.52 26.04
C GLY A 262 -7.38 5.62 27.18
N MET A 263 -6.68 4.53 27.48
CA MET A 263 -6.99 3.74 28.67
C MET A 263 -6.48 4.47 29.91
N SER A 264 -7.28 5.43 30.38
CA SER A 264 -7.11 6.03 31.70
C SER A 264 -7.21 4.89 32.71
N LEU A 265 -6.06 4.33 33.11
CA LEU A 265 -5.97 3.28 34.11
C LEU A 265 -6.92 3.65 35.25
N PRO A 266 -7.87 2.78 35.64
CA PRO A 266 -8.71 3.06 36.79
C PRO A 266 -7.74 3.28 37.94
N ARG A 267 -7.62 4.54 38.40
CA ARG A 267 -6.75 4.91 39.53
C ARG A 267 -7.01 3.87 40.60
N SER A 268 -6.03 2.98 40.79
CA SER A 268 -6.04 1.95 41.81
C SER A 268 -6.62 2.61 43.05
N LEU A 269 -7.79 2.15 43.47
CA LEU A 269 -8.45 2.65 44.66
C LEU A 269 -7.53 2.25 45.80
N ASP A 270 -6.65 3.19 46.11
CA ASP A 270 -5.70 3.21 47.19
C ASP A 270 -6.44 2.71 48.43
N SER A 271 -6.17 1.46 48.74
CA SER A 271 -6.81 0.66 49.77
C SER A 271 -6.41 1.27 51.11
N ARG A 272 -7.17 2.28 51.54
CA ARG A 272 -7.10 2.81 52.89
C ARG A 272 -7.67 1.78 53.85
N TYR A 273 -6.89 0.74 54.14
CA TYR A 273 -6.95 0.03 55.41
C TYR A 273 -6.51 0.98 56.53
N SER A 274 -7.43 1.84 56.97
CA SER A 274 -7.32 2.50 58.27
C SER A 274 -7.69 1.48 59.34
N VAL A 275 -6.70 0.74 59.82
CA VAL A 275 -6.83 -0.04 61.07
C VAL A 275 -6.87 0.97 62.22
N SER A 276 -8.01 1.05 62.91
CA SER A 276 -8.12 1.77 64.19
C SER A 276 -7.92 0.80 65.36
N PRO A 277 -7.22 1.22 66.43
CA PRO A 277 -6.87 0.40 67.60
C PRO A 277 -8.04 0.07 68.53
#